data_AF-A0A2K8N9I6-F1
#
_entry.id   AF-A0A2K8N9I6-F1
#
_cell.length_a   1.000
_cell.length_b   1.000
_cell.length_c   1.000
_cell.angle_alpha   90.00
_cell.angle_beta   90.00
_cell.angle_gamma   90.00
#
_symmetry.space_group_name_H-M   'P 1'
#
loop_
_entity.id
_entity.type
_entity.pdbx_description
1 polymer ?
#
loop_
_entity_poly.entity_id
_entity_poly.type
_entity_poly.pdbx_seq_one_letter_code
_entity_poly.pdbx_strand_id
1 'polypeptide(L)'
;MTLCWVSLVLGAAAFLALALTSFDADKGYAPLHSWGIILFLLGLAFVVLTLISALVWAASRGRYATRRAVGLLFVVGMSASALVFFLSSTYDESTAAGSRSGTSSLGGQGNSALSGSLRNEFGVYGLQLGDSQDKVISRLGAPTRKDFQRISQGTAGSVYDYGNQLSFTFLNGRIINISSRDPEFGTKRGASIGDSFDRVLSLYRGYSMNTNQDHSALLLRDRDSNLLLFTFSYNRLNSIQLLDTKGMNAISNSIWDAVFDRSIKINPDGTYQYPGSLN
;
A
#
# COMPACT_ATOMS: atom_id res chain seq x y z
N MET A 1 6.95 39.77 -21.70
CA MET A 1 6.31 38.67 -20.94
C MET A 1 7.19 37.43 -20.85
N THR A 2 7.84 37.00 -21.93
CA THR A 2 8.78 35.85 -21.96
C THR A 2 9.92 35.97 -20.94
N LEU A 3 10.49 37.16 -20.75
CA LEU A 3 11.57 37.40 -19.77
C LEU A 3 11.17 37.13 -18.31
N CYS A 4 9.91 37.36 -17.93
CA CYS A 4 9.43 37.11 -16.56
C CYS A 4 9.29 35.60 -16.29
N TRP A 5 8.90 34.83 -17.31
CA TRP A 5 8.79 33.37 -17.22
C TRP A 5 10.15 32.69 -17.15
N VAL A 6 11.14 33.19 -17.89
CA VAL A 6 12.51 32.65 -17.84
C VAL A 6 13.13 32.84 -16.46
N SER A 7 12.95 34.01 -15.83
CA SER A 7 13.44 34.24 -14.46
C SER A 7 12.75 33.36 -13.42
N LEU A 8 11.45 33.07 -13.59
CA LEU A 8 10.70 32.20 -12.68
C LEU A 8 11.14 30.74 -12.78
N VAL A 9 11.36 30.24 -14.01
CA VAL A 9 11.82 28.87 -14.24
C VAL A 9 13.26 28.68 -13.75
N LEU A 10 14.14 29.66 -13.98
CA LEU A 10 15.51 29.63 -13.49
C LEU A 10 15.57 29.71 -11.95
N GLY A 11 14.70 30.50 -11.32
CA GLY A 11 14.60 30.57 -9.86
C GLY A 11 14.14 29.26 -9.24
N ALA A 12 13.12 28.62 -9.81
CA ALA A 12 12.62 27.32 -9.35
C ALA A 12 13.67 26.20 -9.55
N ALA A 13 14.38 26.20 -10.68
CA ALA A 13 15.44 25.24 -10.96
C ALA A 13 16.65 25.41 -10.01
N ALA A 14 17.04 26.64 -9.71
CA ALA A 14 18.11 26.92 -8.75
C ALA A 14 17.73 26.48 -7.33
N PHE A 15 16.48 26.70 -6.91
CA PHE A 15 15.97 26.26 -5.61
C PHE A 15 15.91 24.73 -5.50
N LEU A 16 15.47 24.04 -6.56
CA LEU A 16 15.45 22.59 -6.62
C LEU A 16 16.87 22.00 -6.58
N ALA A 17 17.81 22.61 -7.31
CA ALA A 17 19.22 22.20 -7.28
C ALA A 17 19.82 22.36 -5.87
N LEU A 18 19.53 23.47 -5.18
CA LEU A 18 20.00 23.71 -3.81
C LEU A 18 19.45 22.66 -2.83
N ALA A 19 18.15 22.34 -2.94
CA ALA A 19 17.49 21.34 -2.12
C ALA A 19 18.02 19.92 -2.36
N LEU A 20 18.42 19.60 -3.60
CA LEU A 20 19.04 18.32 -3.94
C LEU A 20 20.48 18.23 -3.43
N THR A 21 21.25 19.33 -3.43
CA THR A 21 22.62 19.35 -2.91
C THR A 21 22.71 19.30 -1.39
N SER A 22 21.63 19.64 -0.67
CA SER A 22 21.56 19.51 0.79
C SER A 22 21.19 18.09 1.26
N PHE A 23 20.89 17.18 0.33
CA PHE A 23 20.61 15.77 0.57
C PHE A 23 21.85 14.91 0.26
N ASP A 24 22.99 15.24 0.89
CA ASP A 24 24.16 14.35 0.87
C ASP A 24 24.08 13.43 2.09
N ALA A 25 23.77 12.15 1.85
CA ALA A 25 23.31 11.19 2.86
C ALA A 25 24.44 10.59 3.72
N ASP A 26 25.70 10.94 3.48
CA ASP A 26 26.86 10.24 4.07
C ASP A 26 27.42 10.86 5.35
N LYS A 27 26.80 11.92 5.88
CA LYS A 27 27.28 12.57 7.12
C LYS A 27 26.18 12.58 8.16
N GLY A 28 26.23 11.58 9.05
CA GLY A 28 25.30 11.44 10.17
C GLY A 28 25.14 12.73 10.95
N TYR A 29 23.99 13.38 10.81
CA TYR A 29 23.57 14.53 11.61
C TYR A 29 22.05 14.58 11.76
N ALA A 30 21.59 14.52 13.02
CA ALA A 30 20.58 15.45 13.50
C ALA A 30 21.33 16.75 13.89
N PRO A 31 20.83 17.98 13.59
CA PRO A 31 19.45 18.42 13.48
C PRO A 31 19.20 19.22 12.18
N LEU A 32 19.12 18.54 11.03
CA LEU A 32 18.77 19.15 9.74
C LEU A 32 17.26 19.21 9.48
N HIS A 33 16.44 18.52 10.29
CA HIS A 33 14.99 18.44 10.11
C HIS A 33 14.27 19.79 10.24
N SER A 34 14.72 20.70 11.11
CA SER A 34 14.06 21.99 11.31
C SER A 34 14.24 22.92 10.11
N TRP A 35 15.43 22.96 9.50
CA TRP A 35 15.71 23.77 8.32
C TRP A 35 15.01 23.26 7.07
N GLY A 36 14.90 21.93 6.91
CA GLY A 36 14.14 21.31 5.82
C GLY A 36 12.65 21.70 5.84
N ILE A 37 12.04 21.70 7.03
CA ILE A 37 10.64 22.13 7.21
C ILE A 37 10.49 23.63 6.91
N ILE A 38 11.41 24.47 7.38
CA ILE A 38 11.36 25.92 7.11
C ILE A 38 11.49 26.20 5.61
N LEU A 39 12.43 25.56 4.91
CA LEU A 39 12.60 25.70 3.47
C LEU A 39 11.40 25.19 2.69
N PHE A 40 10.79 24.10 3.13
CA PHE A 40 9.55 23.57 2.55
C PHE A 40 8.38 24.56 2.70
N LEU A 41 8.19 25.12 3.91
CA LEU A 41 7.15 26.11 4.17
C LEU A 41 7.36 27.40 3.36
N LEU A 42 8.61 27.85 3.21
CA LEU A 42 8.94 28.99 2.34
C LEU A 42 8.65 28.69 0.87
N GLY A 43 8.98 27.49 0.39
CA GLY A 43 8.63 27.04 -0.96
C GLY A 43 7.13 27.02 -1.19
N LEU A 44 6.35 26.49 -0.23
CA LEU A 44 4.90 26.46 -0.28
C LEU A 44 4.30 27.89 -0.32
N ALA A 45 4.78 28.79 0.55
CA ALA A 45 4.34 30.18 0.57
C ALA A 45 4.61 30.89 -0.76
N PHE A 46 5.77 30.63 -1.39
CA PHE A 46 6.10 31.18 -2.70
C PHE A 46 5.16 30.69 -3.80
N VAL A 47 4.81 29.39 -3.81
CA VAL A 47 3.84 28.83 -4.76
C VAL A 47 2.47 29.49 -4.60
N VAL A 48 2.01 29.64 -3.35
CA VAL A 48 0.71 30.28 -3.05
C VAL A 48 0.69 31.74 -3.52
N LEU A 49 1.72 32.53 -3.22
CA LEU A 49 1.85 33.92 -3.67
C LEU A 49 1.85 34.03 -5.21
N THR A 50 2.50 33.10 -5.89
CA THR A 50 2.54 33.07 -7.36
C THR A 50 1.15 32.77 -7.94
N LEU A 51 0.41 31.84 -7.34
CA LEU A 51 -0.96 31.51 -7.75
C LEU A 51 -1.93 32.68 -7.52
N ILE A 52 -1.84 33.37 -6.38
CA ILE A 52 -2.64 34.57 -6.09
C ILE A 52 -2.35 35.67 -7.12
N SER A 53 -1.07 35.91 -7.43
CA SER A 53 -0.66 36.91 -8.43
C SER A 53 -1.21 36.59 -9.82
N ALA A 54 -1.17 35.31 -10.21
CA ALA A 54 -1.74 34.84 -11.47
C ALA A 54 -3.27 35.02 -11.51
N LEU A 55 -3.97 34.79 -10.39
CA LEU A 55 -5.41 34.96 -10.27
C LEU A 55 -5.83 36.43 -10.39
N VAL A 56 -5.12 37.33 -9.68
CA VAL A 56 -5.35 38.79 -9.74
C VAL A 56 -5.11 39.32 -11.15
N TRP A 57 -4.02 38.87 -11.80
CA TRP A 57 -3.74 39.24 -13.18
C TRP A 57 -4.81 38.74 -14.16
N ALA A 58 -5.27 37.49 -14.00
CA ALA A 58 -6.33 36.93 -14.84
C ALA A 58 -7.67 37.65 -14.65
N ALA A 59 -8.00 38.08 -13.43
CA ALA A 59 -9.20 38.86 -13.14
C ALA A 59 -9.18 40.23 -13.86
N SER A 60 -8.00 40.84 -14.02
CA SER A 60 -7.85 42.14 -14.68
C SER A 60 -8.06 42.11 -16.21
N ARG A 61 -8.01 40.94 -16.87
CA ARG A 61 -8.05 40.81 -18.35
C ARG A 61 -9.32 40.20 -18.94
N GLY A 62 -10.39 40.06 -18.14
CA GLY A 62 -11.70 39.62 -18.62
C GLY A 62 -11.85 38.10 -18.83
N ARG A 63 -13.09 37.67 -19.14
CA ARG A 63 -13.62 36.31 -18.94
C ARG A 63 -12.87 35.18 -19.67
N TYR A 64 -12.12 35.47 -20.73
CA TYR A 64 -11.37 34.47 -21.49
C TYR A 64 -10.04 34.07 -20.82
N ALA A 65 -9.40 34.96 -20.06
CA ALA A 65 -8.18 34.65 -19.32
C ALA A 65 -8.46 33.75 -18.10
N THR A 66 -9.66 33.87 -17.52
CA THR A 66 -10.09 33.16 -16.31
C THR A 66 -10.19 31.65 -16.53
N ARG A 67 -10.65 31.20 -17.70
CA ARG A 67 -10.79 29.75 -17.99
C ARG A 67 -9.44 29.03 -18.10
N ARG A 68 -8.41 29.69 -18.64
CA ARG A 68 -7.06 29.11 -18.72
C ARG A 68 -6.35 29.12 -17.37
N ALA A 69 -6.58 30.15 -16.54
CA ALA A 69 -6.02 30.21 -15.19
C ALA A 69 -6.59 29.12 -14.26
N VAL A 70 -7.89 28.81 -14.37
CA VAL A 70 -8.53 27.74 -13.57
C VAL A 70 -7.99 26.35 -13.92
N GLY A 71 -7.76 26.05 -15.21
CA GLY A 71 -7.15 24.78 -15.61
C GLY A 71 -5.73 24.61 -15.07
N LEU A 72 -4.96 25.69 -15.02
CA LEU A 72 -3.58 25.70 -14.51
C LEU A 72 -3.53 25.54 -12.99
N LEU A 73 -4.46 26.18 -12.26
CA LEU A 73 -4.64 25.99 -10.81
C LEU A 73 -4.97 24.54 -10.45
N PHE A 74 -5.79 23.88 -11.27
CA PHE A 74 -6.16 22.49 -11.06
C PHE A 74 -4.94 21.55 -11.18
N VAL A 75 -4.11 21.74 -12.22
CA VAL A 75 -2.89 20.94 -12.44
C VAL A 75 -1.85 21.16 -11.32
N VAL A 76 -1.66 22.41 -10.86
CA VAL A 76 -0.74 22.72 -9.75
C VAL A 76 -1.26 22.13 -8.43
N GLY A 77 -2.57 22.19 -8.17
CA GLY A 77 -3.19 21.59 -6.99
C GLY A 77 -3.04 20.06 -6.92
N MET A 78 -3.20 19.37 -8.04
CA MET A 78 -3.00 17.91 -8.10
C MET A 78 -1.53 17.52 -7.86
N SER A 79 -0.59 18.34 -8.36
CA SER A 79 0.85 18.10 -8.20
C SER A 79 1.30 18.28 -6.74
N ALA A 80 0.78 19.30 -6.05
CA ALA A 80 1.08 19.54 -4.63
C ALA A 80 0.54 18.43 -3.71
N SER A 81 -0.62 17.87 -4.05
CA SER A 81 -1.25 16.77 -3.27
C SER A 81 -0.44 15.47 -3.36
N ALA A 82 0.14 15.18 -4.53
CA ALA A 82 1.02 14.02 -4.71
C ALA A 82 2.33 14.16 -3.92
N LEU A 83 2.87 15.38 -3.79
CA LEU A 83 4.10 15.64 -3.02
C LEU A 83 3.86 15.50 -1.51
N VAL A 84 2.73 15.99 -0.98
CA VAL A 84 2.37 15.83 0.43
C VAL A 84 2.19 14.35 0.78
N PHE A 85 1.53 13.58 -0.09
CA PHE A 85 1.40 12.13 0.08
C PHE A 85 2.77 11.43 0.13
N PHE A 86 3.70 11.83 -0.72
CA PHE A 86 5.06 11.29 -0.74
C PHE A 86 5.84 11.63 0.53
N LEU A 87 5.73 12.87 1.03
CA LEU A 87 6.42 13.30 2.24
C LEU A 87 5.83 12.67 3.51
N SER A 88 4.51 12.48 3.59
CA SER A 88 3.87 11.78 4.71
C SER A 88 4.27 10.31 4.80
N SER A 89 4.64 9.67 3.70
CA SER A 89 5.13 8.28 3.71
C SER A 89 6.55 8.10 4.27
N THR A 90 7.27 9.22 4.47
CA THR A 90 8.66 9.23 4.97
C THR A 90 8.81 9.79 6.39
N TYR A 91 7.74 10.29 6.99
CA TYR A 91 7.72 10.84 8.36
C TYR A 91 7.00 9.89 9.31
N ASP A 92 7.62 8.77 9.67
CA ASP A 92 7.30 8.04 10.90
C ASP A 92 8.54 7.26 11.34
N GLU A 93 9.57 8.00 11.72
CA GLU A 93 10.73 7.44 12.40
C GLU A 93 11.23 8.46 13.43
N SER A 94 10.98 8.18 14.70
CA SER A 94 11.74 8.56 15.91
C SER A 94 10.83 8.93 17.10
N THR A 95 10.49 7.93 17.92
CA THR A 95 10.55 8.01 19.40
C THR A 95 10.08 6.69 20.02
N ALA A 96 11.01 5.74 20.18
CA ALA A 96 10.87 4.66 21.16
C ALA A 96 12.23 4.02 21.50
N ALA A 97 13.19 4.84 21.94
CA ALA A 97 14.35 4.32 22.67
C ALA A 97 13.96 4.11 24.14
N GLY A 98 13.77 2.85 24.53
CA GLY A 98 13.44 2.47 25.90
C GLY A 98 13.33 0.96 26.11
N SER A 99 14.28 0.18 25.58
CA SER A 99 14.30 -1.27 25.79
C SER A 99 14.86 -1.61 27.18
N ARG A 100 13.99 -2.08 28.07
CA ARG A 100 14.36 -2.82 29.28
C ARG A 100 14.55 -4.29 28.91
N SER A 101 15.79 -4.74 29.00
CA SER A 101 16.17 -6.15 28.97
C SER A 101 15.53 -6.91 30.14
N GLY A 102 14.78 -7.96 29.81
CA GLY A 102 14.22 -8.93 30.76
C GLY A 102 14.27 -10.31 30.12
N THR A 103 15.43 -10.95 30.17
CA THR A 103 15.62 -12.35 29.78
C THR A 103 14.90 -13.26 30.77
N SER A 104 13.86 -13.95 30.30
CA SER A 104 13.38 -15.16 30.97
C SER A 104 13.35 -16.30 29.96
N SER A 105 14.37 -17.13 30.05
CA SER A 105 14.45 -18.44 29.43
C SER A 105 13.54 -19.40 30.18
N LEU A 106 12.54 -19.97 29.52
CA LEU A 106 11.93 -21.23 29.94
C LEU A 106 11.61 -22.09 28.71
N GLY A 107 12.06 -23.34 28.80
CA GLY A 107 12.19 -24.32 27.74
C GLY A 107 10.89 -24.73 27.02
N GLY A 108 11.04 -24.92 25.71
CA GLY A 108 10.82 -26.22 25.09
C GLY A 108 9.43 -26.83 25.12
N GLN A 109 8.70 -26.70 24.01
CA GLN A 109 8.12 -27.84 23.30
C GLN A 109 7.93 -27.45 21.83
N GLY A 110 8.58 -28.21 20.94
CA GLY A 110 8.52 -28.00 19.50
C GLY A 110 7.12 -28.25 18.96
N ASN A 111 6.34 -27.18 18.83
CA ASN A 111 5.13 -27.19 18.01
C ASN A 111 5.58 -27.30 16.55
N SER A 112 5.52 -28.52 16.02
CA SER A 112 5.51 -28.75 14.57
C SER A 112 4.36 -27.91 14.01
N ALA A 113 4.70 -26.72 13.51
CA ALA A 113 3.76 -25.74 13.00
C ALA A 113 2.80 -26.45 12.04
N LEU A 114 1.51 -26.34 12.33
CA LEU A 114 0.41 -26.74 11.47
C LEU A 114 0.52 -25.97 10.15
N SER A 115 1.39 -26.43 9.26
CA SER A 115 1.54 -25.96 7.89
C SER A 115 0.40 -26.54 7.05
N GLY A 116 -0.84 -26.26 7.45
CA GLY A 116 -2.01 -26.58 6.63
C GLY A 116 -2.01 -25.69 5.39
N SER A 117 -2.32 -26.28 4.23
CA SER A 117 -2.43 -25.53 2.96
C SER A 117 -3.49 -24.43 3.09
N LEU A 118 -3.14 -23.20 2.75
CA LEU A 118 -4.03 -22.04 2.77
C LEU A 118 -4.96 -22.00 1.55
N ARG A 119 -4.68 -22.82 0.52
CA ARG A 119 -5.44 -22.84 -0.73
C ARG A 119 -6.95 -22.98 -0.53
N ASN A 120 -7.36 -23.68 0.52
CA ASN A 120 -8.76 -23.95 0.81
C ASN A 120 -9.30 -23.09 1.95
N GLU A 121 -8.54 -22.12 2.47
CA GLU A 121 -8.91 -21.35 3.66
C GLU A 121 -9.98 -20.29 3.36
N PHE A 122 -10.03 -19.81 2.12
CA PHE A 122 -10.99 -18.80 1.69
C PHE A 122 -11.53 -19.12 0.30
N GLY A 123 -12.84 -18.95 0.12
CA GLY A 123 -13.54 -19.20 -1.13
C GLY A 123 -14.92 -18.55 -1.10
N VAL A 124 -15.44 -18.20 -2.26
CA VAL A 124 -16.65 -17.37 -2.39
C VAL A 124 -17.62 -18.07 -3.33
N TYR A 125 -18.86 -18.30 -2.89
CA TYR A 125 -19.87 -19.08 -3.64
C TYR A 125 -19.41 -20.48 -4.11
N GLY A 126 -18.44 -21.08 -3.42
CA GLY A 126 -17.82 -22.35 -3.80
C GLY A 126 -16.72 -22.24 -4.87
N LEU A 127 -16.34 -21.03 -5.27
CA LEU A 127 -15.21 -20.75 -6.14
C LEU A 127 -13.91 -20.72 -5.33
N GLN A 128 -12.85 -21.29 -5.89
CA GLN A 128 -11.53 -21.43 -5.25
C GLN A 128 -10.39 -21.11 -6.22
N LEU A 129 -9.18 -20.95 -5.68
CA LEU A 129 -7.97 -20.78 -6.49
C LEU A 129 -7.80 -21.92 -7.52
N GLY A 130 -7.55 -21.53 -8.77
CA GLY A 130 -7.37 -22.43 -9.92
C GLY A 130 -8.65 -22.74 -10.73
N ASP A 131 -9.83 -22.35 -10.22
CA ASP A 131 -11.08 -22.46 -10.98
C ASP A 131 -11.03 -21.63 -12.27
N SER A 132 -11.77 -22.06 -13.30
CA SER A 132 -11.77 -21.36 -14.59
C SER A 132 -12.60 -20.09 -14.55
N GLN A 133 -12.23 -19.14 -15.40
CA GLN A 133 -12.99 -17.92 -15.65
C GLN A 133 -14.44 -18.21 -16.06
N ASP A 134 -14.66 -19.23 -16.90
CA ASP A 134 -16.01 -19.62 -17.32
C ASP A 134 -16.84 -20.14 -16.15
N LYS A 135 -16.22 -20.85 -15.19
CA LYS A 135 -16.90 -21.28 -13.96
C LYS A 135 -17.36 -20.08 -13.14
N VAL A 136 -16.53 -19.04 -13.02
CA VAL A 136 -16.91 -17.79 -12.32
C VAL A 136 -18.09 -17.12 -13.01
N ILE A 137 -18.03 -16.96 -14.33
CA ILE A 137 -19.12 -16.35 -15.11
C ILE A 137 -20.41 -17.17 -15.00
N SER A 138 -20.32 -18.51 -15.07
CA SER A 138 -21.50 -19.38 -14.95
C SER A 138 -22.15 -19.29 -13.58
N ARG A 139 -21.36 -19.01 -12.54
CA ARG A 139 -21.80 -19.00 -11.14
C ARG A 139 -22.35 -17.63 -10.72
N LEU A 140 -21.71 -16.55 -11.16
CA LEU A 140 -21.99 -15.18 -10.70
C LEU A 140 -22.58 -14.27 -11.79
N GLY A 141 -22.62 -14.74 -13.03
CA GLY A 141 -22.97 -13.93 -14.20
C GLY A 141 -21.80 -13.07 -14.70
N ALA A 142 -22.12 -12.10 -15.55
CA ALA A 142 -21.14 -11.18 -16.09
C ALA A 142 -20.61 -10.22 -14.99
N PRO A 143 -19.31 -9.92 -14.97
CA PRO A 143 -18.76 -8.97 -13.99
C PRO A 143 -19.26 -7.55 -14.27
N THR A 144 -19.35 -6.74 -13.21
CA THR A 144 -19.69 -5.32 -13.31
C THR A 144 -18.60 -4.54 -14.04
N ARG A 145 -17.34 -4.90 -13.81
CA ARG A 145 -16.18 -4.33 -14.49
C ARG A 145 -15.20 -5.42 -14.85
N LYS A 146 -14.62 -5.28 -16.05
CA LYS A 146 -13.54 -6.14 -16.54
C LYS A 146 -12.37 -5.27 -16.95
N ASP A 147 -11.25 -5.47 -16.27
CA ASP A 147 -9.99 -4.82 -16.60
C ASP A 147 -8.97 -5.83 -17.09
N PHE A 148 -8.08 -5.38 -17.97
CA PHE A 148 -6.91 -6.13 -18.37
C PHE A 148 -5.69 -5.51 -17.71
N GLN A 149 -5.06 -6.25 -16.81
CA GLN A 149 -3.79 -5.86 -16.23
C GLN A 149 -2.68 -6.42 -17.12
N ARG A 150 -2.13 -5.55 -17.98
CA ARG A 150 -0.90 -5.84 -18.70
C ARG A 150 0.26 -5.56 -17.76
N ILE A 151 0.94 -6.59 -17.29
CA ILE A 151 2.04 -6.44 -16.36
C ILE A 151 3.27 -7.16 -16.92
N SER A 152 4.45 -6.73 -16.47
CA SER A 152 5.81 -7.06 -16.90
C SER A 152 6.00 -8.33 -17.76
N GLN A 153 6.85 -8.23 -18.79
CA GLN A 153 7.26 -9.35 -19.67
C GLN A 153 6.16 -9.93 -20.59
N GLY A 154 5.07 -9.21 -20.85
CA GLY A 154 4.09 -9.58 -21.87
C GLY A 154 3.00 -10.53 -21.40
N THR A 155 3.01 -10.92 -20.13
CA THR A 155 1.93 -11.69 -19.50
C THR A 155 0.77 -10.76 -19.15
N ALA A 156 -0.41 -11.04 -19.70
CA ALA A 156 -1.62 -10.29 -19.38
C ALA A 156 -2.50 -11.11 -18.42
N GLY A 157 -2.87 -10.49 -17.30
CA GLY A 157 -3.94 -10.97 -16.43
C GLY A 157 -5.24 -10.22 -16.70
N SER A 158 -6.36 -10.79 -16.29
CA SER A 158 -7.65 -10.07 -16.26
C SER A 158 -8.19 -9.98 -14.85
N VAL A 159 -8.82 -8.86 -14.52
CA VAL A 159 -9.48 -8.63 -13.23
C VAL A 159 -10.97 -8.46 -13.48
N TYR A 160 -11.78 -9.26 -12.79
CA TYR A 160 -13.24 -9.19 -12.85
C TYR A 160 -13.75 -8.71 -11.50
N ASP A 161 -14.44 -7.58 -11.52
CA ASP A 161 -15.07 -7.01 -10.32
C ASP A 161 -16.59 -7.25 -10.36
N TYR A 162 -17.12 -7.74 -9.25
CA TYR A 162 -18.54 -7.95 -9.00
C TYR A 162 -18.97 -6.95 -7.92
N GLY A 163 -19.38 -5.76 -8.36
CA GLY A 163 -19.62 -4.61 -7.49
C GLY A 163 -18.34 -4.09 -6.83
N ASN A 164 -18.50 -3.48 -5.65
CA ASN A 164 -17.39 -2.88 -4.88
C ASN A 164 -16.80 -3.82 -3.81
N GLN A 165 -17.29 -5.06 -3.75
CA GLN A 165 -17.03 -5.96 -2.63
C GLN A 165 -16.30 -7.23 -3.03
N LEU A 166 -16.40 -7.69 -4.27
CA LEU A 166 -15.80 -8.96 -4.70
C LEU A 166 -15.01 -8.77 -5.99
N SER A 167 -13.79 -9.28 -6.02
CA SER A 167 -12.98 -9.30 -7.24
C SER A 167 -12.19 -10.60 -7.39
N PHE A 168 -11.98 -10.98 -8.66
CA PHE A 168 -11.19 -12.14 -9.06
C PHE A 168 -10.09 -11.69 -10.03
N THR A 169 -8.85 -12.11 -9.77
CA THR A 169 -7.76 -11.96 -10.75
C THR A 169 -7.51 -13.30 -11.42
N PHE A 170 -7.36 -13.27 -12.74
CA PHE A 170 -7.13 -14.43 -13.57
C PHE A 170 -5.79 -14.33 -14.28
N LEU A 171 -5.12 -15.48 -14.37
CA LEU A 171 -3.97 -15.71 -15.23
C LEU A 171 -4.22 -16.98 -16.04
N ASN A 172 -4.01 -16.91 -17.35
CA ASN A 172 -4.28 -18.04 -18.27
C ASN A 172 -5.69 -18.64 -18.08
N GLY A 173 -6.69 -17.78 -17.85
CA GLY A 173 -8.09 -18.17 -17.66
C GLY A 173 -8.40 -18.86 -16.32
N ARG A 174 -7.47 -18.86 -15.35
CA ARG A 174 -7.66 -19.47 -14.02
C ARG A 174 -7.54 -18.44 -12.91
N ILE A 175 -8.35 -18.60 -11.85
CA ILE A 175 -8.32 -17.73 -10.67
C ILE A 175 -6.96 -17.89 -9.97
N ILE A 176 -6.26 -16.77 -9.80
CA ILE A 176 -5.03 -16.67 -9.00
C ILE A 176 -5.18 -15.74 -7.79
N ASN A 177 -6.28 -14.99 -7.71
CA ASN A 177 -6.60 -14.13 -6.57
C ASN A 177 -8.12 -14.08 -6.39
N ILE A 178 -8.58 -14.19 -5.14
CA ILE A 178 -9.94 -13.94 -4.70
C ILE A 178 -9.87 -12.88 -3.61
N SER A 179 -10.52 -11.74 -3.81
CA SER A 179 -10.56 -10.65 -2.84
C SER A 179 -12.01 -10.30 -2.50
N SER A 180 -12.33 -10.22 -1.21
CA SER A 180 -13.65 -9.82 -0.73
C SER A 180 -13.62 -8.79 0.39
N ARG A 181 -14.60 -7.89 0.38
CA ARG A 181 -15.00 -6.99 1.46
C ARG A 181 -16.45 -7.25 1.92
N ASP A 182 -17.11 -8.23 1.33
CA ASP A 182 -18.47 -8.61 1.66
C ASP A 182 -18.50 -9.38 3.00
N PRO A 183 -19.26 -8.93 4.01
CA PRO A 183 -19.36 -9.59 5.30
C PRO A 183 -20.02 -10.97 5.27
N GLU A 184 -20.69 -11.34 4.18
CA GLU A 184 -21.24 -12.69 4.03
C GLU A 184 -20.16 -13.77 3.87
N PHE A 185 -18.93 -13.38 3.48
CA PHE A 185 -17.83 -14.31 3.32
C PHE A 185 -16.85 -14.26 4.50
N GLY A 186 -16.51 -15.44 5.01
CA GLY A 186 -15.48 -15.64 6.01
C GLY A 186 -14.53 -16.76 5.61
N THR A 187 -13.45 -16.91 6.37
CA THR A 187 -12.51 -18.01 6.19
C THR A 187 -13.03 -19.29 6.85
N LYS A 188 -12.45 -20.44 6.50
CA LYS A 188 -12.81 -21.73 7.13
C LYS A 188 -12.59 -21.74 8.64
N ARG A 189 -11.58 -21.02 9.12
CA ARG A 189 -11.30 -20.83 10.54
C ARG A 189 -12.21 -19.81 11.23
N GLY A 190 -13.13 -19.17 10.51
CA GLY A 190 -14.16 -18.30 11.08
C GLY A 190 -13.77 -16.83 11.24
N ALA A 191 -12.77 -16.36 10.50
CA ALA A 191 -12.49 -14.93 10.40
C ALA A 191 -13.47 -14.28 9.41
N SER A 192 -14.14 -13.20 9.83
CA SER A 192 -15.14 -12.49 9.01
C SER A 192 -14.94 -10.98 9.07
N ILE A 193 -15.41 -10.27 8.02
CA ILE A 193 -15.35 -8.79 7.96
C ILE A 193 -15.98 -8.19 9.24
N GLY A 194 -15.28 -7.25 9.86
CA GLY A 194 -15.64 -6.63 11.14
C GLY A 194 -14.96 -7.24 12.37
N ASP A 195 -14.32 -8.40 12.26
CA ASP A 195 -13.54 -8.99 13.36
C ASP A 195 -12.36 -8.10 13.75
N SER A 196 -11.98 -8.10 15.03
CA SER A 196 -10.80 -7.36 15.49
C SER A 196 -9.50 -8.04 15.05
N PHE A 197 -8.40 -7.27 14.98
CA PHE A 197 -7.08 -7.81 14.68
C PHE A 197 -6.71 -8.97 15.61
N ASP A 198 -6.88 -8.79 16.93
CA ASP A 198 -6.56 -9.81 17.93
C ASP A 198 -7.37 -11.10 17.77
N ARG A 199 -8.65 -10.98 17.36
CA ARG A 199 -9.49 -12.13 17.08
C ARG A 199 -8.95 -12.89 15.88
N VAL A 200 -8.68 -12.21 14.77
CA VAL A 200 -8.12 -12.86 13.57
C VAL A 200 -6.77 -13.50 13.91
N LEU A 201 -5.89 -12.79 14.62
CA LEU A 201 -4.60 -13.31 15.06
C LEU A 201 -4.74 -14.59 15.89
N SER A 202 -5.73 -14.65 16.78
CA SER A 202 -5.99 -15.84 17.62
C SER A 202 -6.40 -17.07 16.81
N LEU A 203 -7.17 -16.90 15.74
CA LEU A 203 -7.66 -17.98 14.87
C LEU A 203 -6.55 -18.67 14.08
N TYR A 204 -5.43 -17.96 13.86
CA TYR A 204 -4.31 -18.41 13.05
C TYR A 204 -3.01 -18.61 13.84
N ARG A 205 -3.10 -18.69 15.17
CA ARG A 205 -1.94 -19.10 16.00
C ARG A 205 -1.33 -20.40 15.46
N GLY A 206 -0.03 -20.39 15.24
CA GLY A 206 0.73 -21.51 14.67
C GLY A 206 1.03 -21.41 13.17
N TYR A 207 0.48 -20.41 12.45
CA TYR A 207 0.93 -20.06 11.11
C TYR A 207 2.13 -19.11 11.15
N SER A 208 2.95 -19.15 10.10
CA SER A 208 3.93 -18.08 9.86
C SER A 208 3.18 -16.83 9.44
N MET A 209 3.16 -15.83 10.33
CA MET A 209 2.40 -14.60 10.17
C MET A 209 3.35 -13.41 10.11
N ASN A 210 3.03 -12.47 9.23
CA ASN A 210 3.73 -11.20 9.11
C ASN A 210 2.70 -10.08 9.20
N THR A 211 3.03 -8.98 9.89
CA THR A 211 2.19 -7.78 9.97
C THR A 211 3.01 -6.54 9.64
N ASN A 212 2.37 -5.45 9.25
CA ASN A 212 3.01 -4.14 9.23
C ASN A 212 2.97 -3.49 10.62
N GLN A 213 3.71 -2.39 10.81
CA GLN A 213 3.88 -1.71 12.10
C GLN A 213 2.58 -1.16 12.69
N ASP A 214 1.64 -0.75 11.84
CA ASP A 214 0.34 -0.19 12.20
C ASP A 214 -0.76 -1.26 12.32
N HIS A 215 -0.42 -2.55 12.14
CA HIS A 215 -1.35 -3.68 12.17
C HIS A 215 -2.52 -3.53 11.18
N SER A 216 -2.35 -2.74 10.11
CA SER A 216 -3.35 -2.60 9.06
C SER A 216 -3.33 -3.77 8.07
N ALA A 217 -2.35 -4.68 8.14
CA ALA A 217 -2.30 -5.89 7.35
C ALA A 217 -1.74 -7.09 8.14
N LEU A 218 -2.40 -8.24 8.04
CA LEU A 218 -1.90 -9.54 8.51
C LEU A 218 -1.77 -10.50 7.33
N LEU A 219 -0.57 -11.07 7.17
CA LEU A 219 -0.17 -11.88 6.03
C LEU A 219 0.18 -13.28 6.52
N LEU A 220 -0.41 -14.30 5.90
CA LEU A 220 -0.12 -15.70 6.15
C LEU A 220 0.36 -16.32 4.86
N ARG A 221 1.47 -17.07 4.93
CA ARG A 221 2.02 -17.78 3.78
C ARG A 221 2.14 -19.26 4.11
N ASP A 222 1.73 -20.11 3.17
CA ASP A 222 1.95 -21.56 3.25
C ASP A 222 3.18 -22.00 2.43
N ARG A 223 3.51 -23.29 2.51
CA ARG A 223 4.61 -23.90 1.74
C ARG A 223 4.30 -23.97 0.24
N ASP A 224 3.02 -24.02 -0.12
CA ASP A 224 2.55 -24.16 -1.49
C ASP A 224 2.58 -22.82 -2.26
N SER A 225 3.10 -21.76 -1.63
CA SER A 225 3.18 -20.42 -2.20
C SER A 225 1.79 -19.76 -2.34
N ASN A 226 0.80 -20.16 -1.53
CA ASN A 226 -0.42 -19.39 -1.36
C ASN A 226 -0.24 -18.37 -0.24
N LEU A 227 -0.95 -17.27 -0.37
CA LEU A 227 -0.95 -16.19 0.61
C LEU A 227 -2.37 -15.79 0.96
N LEU A 228 -2.66 -15.71 2.25
CA LEU A 228 -3.89 -15.15 2.79
C LEU A 228 -3.55 -13.80 3.43
N LEU A 229 -4.13 -12.74 2.88
CA LEU A 229 -3.97 -11.37 3.34
C LEU A 229 -5.28 -10.89 3.97
N PHE A 230 -5.16 -10.40 5.20
CA PHE A 230 -6.19 -9.67 5.91
C PHE A 230 -5.81 -8.20 5.95
N THR A 231 -6.70 -7.30 5.56
CA THR A 231 -6.48 -5.85 5.71
C THR A 231 -7.45 -5.29 6.75
N PHE A 232 -6.95 -4.46 7.65
CA PHE A 232 -7.72 -3.87 8.73
C PHE A 232 -7.87 -2.36 8.53
N SER A 233 -9.03 -1.83 8.91
CA SER A 233 -9.29 -0.40 9.03
C SER A 233 -9.81 -0.14 10.44
N TYR A 234 -9.19 0.77 11.18
CA TYR A 234 -9.56 1.07 12.57
C TYR A 234 -9.67 -0.18 13.47
N ASN A 235 -8.70 -1.10 13.38
CA ASN A 235 -8.68 -2.38 14.09
C ASN A 235 -9.87 -3.32 13.77
N ARG A 236 -10.49 -3.16 12.59
CA ARG A 236 -11.58 -4.01 12.10
C ARG A 236 -11.20 -4.61 10.76
N LEU A 237 -11.40 -5.91 10.61
CA LEU A 237 -11.15 -6.60 9.37
C LEU A 237 -12.02 -6.02 8.27
N ASN A 238 -11.40 -5.48 7.23
CA ASN A 238 -12.06 -4.77 6.14
C ASN A 238 -12.01 -5.54 4.82
N SER A 239 -10.98 -6.36 4.60
CA SER A 239 -10.92 -7.24 3.43
C SER A 239 -10.13 -8.51 3.70
N ILE A 240 -10.51 -9.57 2.99
CA ILE A 240 -9.85 -10.87 2.96
C ILE A 240 -9.43 -11.13 1.51
N GLN A 241 -8.18 -11.51 1.30
CA GLN A 241 -7.66 -11.86 -0.01
C GLN A 241 -6.88 -13.17 0.05
N LEU A 242 -7.19 -14.10 -0.83
CA LEU A 242 -6.42 -15.34 -1.00
C LEU A 242 -5.83 -15.36 -2.40
N LEU A 243 -4.51 -15.51 -2.48
CA LEU A 243 -3.77 -15.44 -3.73
C LEU A 243 -2.75 -16.56 -3.89
N ASP A 244 -2.52 -16.94 -5.15
CA ASP A 244 -1.40 -17.77 -5.60
C ASP A 244 -0.23 -16.85 -5.92
N THR A 245 0.82 -16.88 -5.08
CA THR A 245 1.98 -15.99 -5.26
C THR A 245 2.77 -16.32 -6.53
N LYS A 246 2.74 -17.56 -7.02
CA LYS A 246 3.40 -17.90 -8.30
C LYS A 246 2.68 -17.24 -9.46
N GLY A 247 1.34 -17.33 -9.47
CA GLY A 247 0.50 -16.63 -10.42
C GLY A 247 0.66 -15.11 -10.35
N MET A 248 0.69 -14.55 -9.13
CA MET A 248 0.84 -13.11 -8.94
C MET A 248 2.24 -12.60 -9.28
N ASN A 249 3.31 -13.35 -9.01
CA ASN A 249 4.67 -12.96 -9.40
C ASN A 249 4.83 -12.97 -10.92
N ALA A 250 4.20 -13.92 -11.62
CA ALA A 250 4.17 -13.92 -13.09
C ALA A 250 3.48 -12.69 -13.69
N ILE A 251 2.66 -12.01 -12.88
CA ILE A 251 2.03 -10.75 -13.25
C ILE A 251 2.93 -9.58 -12.79
N SER A 252 3.26 -9.47 -11.50
CA SER A 252 3.99 -8.32 -10.94
C SER A 252 5.22 -8.75 -10.15
N ASN A 253 6.41 -8.46 -10.69
CA ASN A 253 7.69 -8.84 -10.11
C ASN A 253 8.14 -7.97 -8.90
N SER A 254 7.49 -6.86 -8.58
CA SER A 254 8.08 -5.86 -7.65
C SER A 254 7.21 -5.44 -6.47
N ILE A 255 5.91 -5.70 -6.50
CA ILE A 255 5.00 -5.16 -5.47
C ILE A 255 5.14 -5.94 -4.16
N TRP A 256 5.44 -7.22 -4.27
CA TRP A 256 5.40 -8.14 -3.14
C TRP A 256 6.64 -8.04 -2.28
N ASP A 257 7.84 -8.08 -2.85
CA ASP A 257 9.09 -8.04 -2.08
C ASP A 257 9.18 -6.78 -1.22
N ALA A 258 8.77 -5.62 -1.75
CA ALA A 258 8.73 -4.37 -0.98
C ALA A 258 7.73 -4.37 0.19
N VAL A 259 6.57 -5.02 0.02
CA VAL A 259 5.58 -5.18 1.09
C VAL A 259 6.07 -6.18 2.14
N PHE A 260 6.83 -7.20 1.74
CA PHE A 260 7.32 -8.26 2.63
C PHE A 260 8.56 -7.85 3.42
N ASP A 261 9.47 -7.08 2.84
CA ASP A 261 10.77 -6.76 3.46
C ASP A 261 10.63 -5.92 4.74
N ARG A 262 9.56 -5.13 4.86
CA ARG A 262 9.30 -4.27 6.02
C ARG A 262 8.36 -4.90 7.05
N SER A 263 7.98 -6.16 6.87
CA SER A 263 6.99 -6.79 7.74
C SER A 263 7.59 -7.28 9.07
N ILE A 264 6.87 -7.06 10.16
CA ILE A 264 7.15 -7.61 11.49
C ILE A 264 6.69 -9.05 11.48
N LYS A 265 7.60 -9.98 11.79
CA LYS A 265 7.26 -11.39 11.91
C LYS A 265 6.60 -11.64 13.26
N ILE A 266 5.49 -12.36 13.25
CA ILE A 266 4.80 -12.80 14.47
C ILE A 266 5.17 -14.26 14.70
N ASN A 267 5.81 -14.53 15.85
CA ASN A 267 6.19 -15.87 16.26
C ASN A 267 4.95 -16.70 16.66
N PRO A 268 5.06 -18.04 16.65
CA PRO A 268 3.95 -18.92 17.04
C PRO A 268 3.42 -18.67 18.46
N ASP A 269 4.23 -18.11 19.35
CA ASP A 269 3.87 -17.74 20.73
C ASP A 269 3.18 -16.36 20.84
N GLY A 270 3.02 -15.65 19.71
CA GLY A 270 2.42 -14.32 19.64
C GLY A 270 3.39 -13.16 19.89
N THR A 271 4.68 -13.43 20.07
CA THR A 271 5.70 -12.37 20.19
C THR A 271 6.07 -11.79 18.83
N TYR A 272 6.46 -10.51 18.82
CA TYR A 272 6.84 -9.78 17.62
C TYR A 272 8.36 -9.81 17.42
N GLN A 273 8.81 -10.18 16.24
CA GLN A 273 10.19 -10.06 15.79
C GLN A 273 10.25 -8.96 14.73
N TYR A 274 10.77 -7.81 15.12
CA TYR A 274 11.00 -6.68 14.22
C TYR A 274 12.17 -7.02 13.28
N PRO A 275 12.12 -6.61 12.00
CA PRO A 275 13.28 -6.68 11.13
C PRO A 275 14.43 -5.94 11.82
N GLY A 276 15.58 -6.58 11.94
CA GLY A 276 16.76 -5.94 12.50
C GLY A 276 17.07 -4.68 11.70
N SER A 277 17.39 -3.57 12.37
CA SER A 277 17.90 -2.38 11.69
C SER A 277 19.06 -2.84 10.80
N LEU A 278 18.94 -2.62 9.50
CA LEU A 278 20.05 -2.79 8.58
C LEU A 278 21.18 -1.90 9.12
N ASN A 279 22.24 -2.52 9.63
CA ASN A 279 23.46 -1.82 10.05
C ASN A 279 24.19 -1.24 8.84
#